data_AF-A0A2A4YFB7-F1
#
_entry.id   AF-A0A2A4YFB7-F1
#
_cell.length_a   1.000
_cell.length_b   1.000
_cell.length_c   1.000
_cell.angle_alpha   90.00
_cell.angle_beta   90.00
_cell.angle_gamma   90.00
#
_symmetry.space_group_name_H-M   'P 1'
#
loop_
_entity.id
_entity.type
_entity.pdbx_description
1 polymer ?
#
loop_
_entity_poly.entity_id
_entity_poly.type
_entity_poly.pdbx_seq_one_letter_code
_entity_poly.pdbx_strand_id
1 'polypeptide(L)'
;MMLKLKVMKRASNNFTKRKGASSMSYKLNNKIKDMKHLKLILAIIAPLFFTSCIVIDNTPGPNGRDGNAYFGVDYEHSAPYSYWDDNHSIPFNPILGEYYHTHPGVYEFEYFINPYDYYYGTYQVYINWGGVGGPHGEPGYDGVDTYLMLIADPNGYHEHGDSFKMSTNEPIVIEQKTEKYNYKITIQKGNVNTRSAHAPKYLKN
;
A
#
# COMPACT_ATOMS: atom_id res chain seq x y z
N MET A 1 104.71 -42.63 -76.44
CA MET A 1 104.90 -41.31 -75.80
C MET A 1 103.61 -40.49 -75.97
N MET A 2 103.29 -39.60 -75.02
CA MET A 2 102.26 -38.54 -75.01
C MET A 2 101.05 -38.53 -75.99
N LEU A 3 99.85 -38.51 -75.37
CA LEU A 3 98.72 -37.55 -75.51
C LEU A 3 98.11 -37.26 -76.91
N LYS A 4 96.81 -37.53 -77.16
CA LYS A 4 95.53 -36.93 -76.66
C LYS A 4 94.93 -35.82 -77.55
N LEU A 5 93.89 -36.16 -78.32
CA LEU A 5 92.73 -35.33 -78.71
C LEU A 5 91.61 -36.33 -79.12
N LYS A 6 90.45 -36.47 -78.47
CA LYS A 6 89.34 -35.54 -78.09
C LYS A 6 88.44 -35.17 -79.27
N VAL A 7 87.21 -35.74 -79.35
CA VAL A 7 85.96 -35.06 -79.79
C VAL A 7 84.65 -35.92 -79.65
N MET A 8 83.62 -35.32 -79.02
CA MET A 8 82.14 -35.48 -79.13
C MET A 8 81.30 -36.78 -78.93
N LYS A 9 80.13 -36.55 -78.26
CA LYS A 9 78.77 -37.15 -78.41
C LYS A 9 78.57 -38.63 -77.96
N ARG A 10 77.42 -39.09 -77.43
CA ARG A 10 76.05 -38.58 -77.08
C ARG A 10 75.69 -39.14 -75.67
N ALA A 11 75.15 -38.40 -74.69
CA ALA A 11 73.77 -37.89 -74.51
C ALA A 11 72.70 -38.94 -74.05
N SER A 12 72.20 -38.83 -72.80
CA SER A 12 70.84 -39.25 -72.39
C SER A 12 70.40 -38.65 -71.04
N ASN A 13 69.08 -38.47 -70.92
CA ASN A 13 68.18 -37.99 -69.86
C ASN A 13 68.38 -38.65 -68.46
N ASN A 14 67.77 -38.24 -67.32
CA ASN A 14 66.66 -37.30 -66.99
C ASN A 14 66.89 -36.74 -65.54
N PHE A 15 66.00 -36.18 -64.68
CA PHE A 15 64.54 -35.96 -64.60
C PHE A 15 64.22 -34.61 -63.85
N THR A 16 63.08 -34.48 -63.12
CA THR A 16 62.60 -33.21 -62.53
C THR A 16 61.96 -33.28 -61.12
N LYS A 17 61.80 -32.10 -60.50
CA LYS A 17 60.85 -31.66 -59.44
C LYS A 17 60.93 -32.26 -58.02
N ARG A 18 61.01 -31.35 -57.03
CA ARG A 18 60.09 -31.27 -55.86
C ARG A 18 60.20 -29.90 -55.14
N LYS A 19 59.14 -29.09 -55.18
CA LYS A 19 58.85 -27.95 -54.28
C LYS A 19 57.33 -27.98 -54.03
N GLY A 20 56.87 -27.90 -52.77
CA GLY A 20 55.42 -27.87 -52.48
C GLY A 20 54.95 -28.23 -51.06
N ALA A 21 55.78 -28.87 -50.22
CA ALA A 21 55.31 -29.40 -48.93
C ALA A 21 55.22 -28.38 -47.77
N SER A 22 56.04 -27.32 -47.79
CA SER A 22 56.24 -26.46 -46.61
C SER A 22 55.04 -25.56 -46.27
N SER A 23 54.50 -24.83 -47.25
CA SER A 23 53.51 -23.75 -47.00
C SER A 23 52.16 -24.23 -46.46
N MET A 24 51.79 -25.49 -46.68
CA MET A 24 50.51 -26.04 -46.19
C MET A 24 50.55 -26.36 -44.69
N SER A 25 51.70 -26.81 -44.15
CA SER A 25 51.85 -27.21 -42.75
C SER A 25 51.73 -26.01 -41.78
N TYR A 26 52.43 -24.91 -42.07
CA TYR A 26 52.34 -23.68 -41.27
C TYR A 26 50.91 -23.11 -41.20
N LYS A 27 50.16 -23.17 -42.30
CA LYS A 27 48.79 -22.64 -42.37
C LYS A 27 47.80 -23.46 -41.53
N LEU A 28 48.05 -24.77 -41.37
CA LEU A 28 47.23 -25.65 -40.53
C LEU A 28 47.52 -25.46 -39.03
N ASN A 29 48.80 -25.39 -38.66
CA ASN A 29 49.22 -25.24 -37.26
C ASN A 29 48.74 -23.93 -36.62
N ASN A 30 48.82 -22.81 -37.34
CA ASN A 30 48.29 -21.53 -36.84
C ASN A 30 46.78 -21.64 -36.59
N LYS A 31 46.00 -22.14 -37.57
CA LYS A 31 44.54 -22.27 -37.43
C LYS A 31 44.13 -23.16 -36.24
N ILE A 32 44.89 -24.22 -35.95
CA ILE A 32 44.69 -25.07 -34.75
C ILE A 32 45.05 -24.32 -33.46
N LYS A 33 46.09 -23.48 -33.45
CA LYS A 33 46.47 -22.64 -32.31
C LYS A 33 45.39 -21.59 -32.02
N ASP A 34 44.88 -20.93 -33.05
CA ASP A 34 43.82 -19.91 -32.96
C ASP A 34 42.52 -20.53 -32.42
N MET A 35 42.12 -21.70 -32.93
CA MET A 35 40.97 -22.45 -32.41
C MET A 35 41.14 -22.90 -30.95
N LYS A 36 42.37 -23.17 -30.48
CA LYS A 36 42.64 -23.47 -29.06
C LYS A 36 42.54 -22.21 -28.19
N HIS A 37 43.09 -21.08 -28.62
CA HIS A 37 42.92 -19.81 -27.90
C HIS A 37 41.46 -19.36 -27.86
N LEU A 38 40.71 -19.48 -28.95
CA LEU A 38 39.28 -19.16 -28.99
C LEU A 38 38.48 -20.02 -28.00
N LYS A 39 38.76 -21.33 -27.93
CA LYS A 39 38.13 -22.22 -26.94
C LYS A 39 38.50 -21.86 -25.50
N LEU A 40 39.75 -21.48 -25.24
CA LEU A 40 40.19 -21.03 -23.91
C LEU A 40 39.50 -19.72 -23.49
N ILE A 41 39.43 -18.74 -24.40
CA ILE A 41 38.73 -17.47 -24.18
C ILE A 41 37.24 -17.72 -23.91
N LEU A 42 36.59 -18.58 -24.71
CA LEU A 42 35.18 -18.92 -24.51
C LEU A 42 34.94 -19.63 -23.18
N ALA A 43 35.85 -20.52 -22.76
CA ALA A 43 35.76 -21.22 -21.47
C ALA A 43 36.00 -20.29 -20.25
N ILE A 44 36.71 -19.17 -20.43
CA ILE A 44 36.92 -18.16 -19.38
C ILE A 44 35.76 -17.15 -19.35
N ILE A 45 35.18 -16.80 -20.50
CA ILE A 45 34.11 -15.80 -20.60
C ILE A 45 32.72 -16.40 -20.33
N ALA A 46 32.44 -17.64 -20.75
CA ALA A 46 31.12 -18.25 -20.55
C ALA A 46 30.67 -18.31 -19.07
N PRO A 47 31.52 -18.65 -18.08
CA PRO A 47 31.14 -18.59 -16.66
C PRO A 47 30.70 -17.20 -16.17
N LEU A 48 31.27 -16.12 -16.71
CA LEU A 48 30.98 -14.74 -16.29
C LEU A 48 29.54 -14.32 -16.61
N PHE A 49 28.90 -14.95 -17.60
CA PHE A 49 27.48 -14.75 -17.92
C PHE A 49 26.53 -15.50 -16.96
N PHE A 50 27.02 -16.45 -16.17
CA PHE A 50 26.22 -17.17 -15.17
C PHE A 50 26.41 -16.65 -13.74
N THR A 51 27.36 -15.73 -13.51
CA THR A 51 27.59 -15.08 -12.20
C THR A 51 26.74 -13.85 -11.96
N SER A 52 25.82 -13.48 -12.86
CA SER A 52 24.82 -12.43 -12.63
C SER A 52 23.71 -12.95 -11.71
N CYS A 53 24.00 -13.03 -10.41
CA CYS A 53 22.98 -13.23 -9.40
C CYS A 53 21.98 -12.06 -9.46
N ILE A 54 20.81 -12.29 -10.05
CA ILE A 54 19.68 -11.36 -9.94
C ILE A 54 19.22 -11.43 -8.48
N VAL A 55 19.69 -10.48 -7.67
CA VAL A 55 19.15 -10.25 -6.34
C VAL A 55 17.76 -9.64 -6.55
N ILE A 56 16.75 -10.51 -6.59
CA ILE A 56 15.36 -10.09 -6.54
C ILE A 56 15.13 -9.60 -5.11
N ASP A 57 15.18 -8.29 -4.92
CA ASP A 57 14.89 -7.69 -3.63
C ASP A 57 13.40 -7.85 -3.33
N ASN A 58 13.10 -8.74 -2.39
CA ASN A 58 11.75 -9.01 -1.88
C ASN A 58 11.53 -8.34 -0.51
N THR A 59 12.37 -7.37 -0.13
CA THR A 59 12.11 -6.52 1.02
C THR A 59 10.75 -5.84 0.85
N PRO A 60 9.82 -5.99 1.81
CA PRO A 60 8.55 -5.28 1.76
C PRO A 60 8.76 -3.77 1.74
N GLY A 61 7.93 -3.04 1.00
CA GLY A 61 7.84 -1.59 1.16
C GLY A 61 7.33 -1.18 2.55
N PRO A 62 7.31 0.12 2.85
CA PRO A 62 6.67 0.60 4.06
C PRO A 62 5.16 0.28 4.02
N ASN A 63 4.57 -0.09 5.15
CA ASN A 63 3.12 -0.09 5.30
C ASN A 63 2.58 1.32 5.15
N GLY A 64 1.36 1.45 4.62
CA GLY A 64 0.64 2.71 4.63
C GLY A 64 0.24 3.11 6.05
N ARG A 65 0.00 4.41 6.24
CA ARG A 65 -0.51 4.97 7.50
C ARG A 65 -1.98 4.59 7.70
N ASP A 66 -2.38 4.24 8.92
CA ASP A 66 -3.80 4.10 9.26
C ASP A 66 -4.55 5.44 9.19
N GLY A 67 -5.80 5.41 8.74
CA GLY A 67 -6.68 6.58 8.73
C GLY A 67 -7.01 7.07 10.14
N ASN A 68 -7.07 8.38 10.34
CA ASN A 68 -7.53 8.96 11.59
C ASN A 68 -9.05 8.79 11.74
N ALA A 69 -9.57 9.02 12.94
CA ALA A 69 -11.00 9.14 13.18
C ALA A 69 -11.35 10.49 13.80
N TYR A 70 -12.49 11.05 13.39
CA TYR A 70 -12.99 12.34 13.84
C TYR A 70 -14.46 12.22 14.24
N PHE A 71 -14.80 12.72 15.42
CA PHE A 71 -16.18 12.82 15.90
C PHE A 71 -16.54 14.29 16.14
N GLY A 72 -17.74 14.67 15.74
CA GLY A 72 -18.33 15.99 15.98
C GLY A 72 -19.79 15.88 16.42
N VAL A 73 -20.29 16.97 17.00
CA VAL A 73 -21.68 17.10 17.46
C VAL A 73 -22.25 18.38 16.90
N ASP A 74 -23.41 18.31 16.27
CA ASP A 74 -24.04 19.47 15.63
C ASP A 74 -25.58 19.42 15.77
N TYR A 75 -26.27 20.42 15.24
CA TYR A 75 -27.72 20.54 15.27
C TYR A 75 -28.24 21.16 13.98
N GLU A 76 -29.38 20.68 13.50
CA GLU A 76 -29.93 21.20 12.23
C GLU A 76 -30.70 22.52 12.42
N HIS A 77 -31.58 22.57 13.41
CA HIS A 77 -32.56 23.66 13.57
C HIS A 77 -32.35 24.52 14.83
N SER A 78 -31.82 23.94 15.90
CA SER A 78 -31.55 24.64 17.17
C SER A 78 -30.59 23.83 18.02
N ALA A 79 -29.60 24.50 18.62
CA ALA A 79 -28.70 23.89 19.60
C ALA A 79 -29.48 23.12 20.69
N PRO A 80 -28.99 21.94 21.13
CA PRO A 80 -29.66 21.07 22.09
C PRO A 80 -29.86 21.76 23.44
N TYR A 81 -30.78 21.28 24.29
CA TYR A 81 -30.90 21.80 25.65
C TYR A 81 -29.62 21.50 26.45
N SER A 82 -29.15 20.26 26.38
CA SER A 82 -27.84 19.84 26.88
C SER A 82 -27.32 18.62 26.11
N TYR A 83 -26.02 18.35 26.25
CA TYR A 83 -25.36 17.19 25.64
C TYR A 83 -24.24 16.65 26.54
N TRP A 84 -24.03 15.33 26.48
CA TRP A 84 -22.96 14.59 27.15
C TRP A 84 -22.50 13.39 26.32
N ASP A 85 -21.23 13.04 26.43
CA ASP A 85 -20.68 11.74 26.06
C ASP A 85 -19.46 11.37 26.92
N ASP A 86 -19.06 10.10 26.92
CA ASP A 86 -17.88 9.60 27.65
C ASP A 86 -16.56 9.72 26.85
N ASN A 87 -16.62 10.15 25.59
CA ASN A 87 -15.45 10.35 24.74
C ASN A 87 -14.57 11.49 25.24
N HIS A 88 -13.40 11.15 25.78
CA HIS A 88 -12.42 12.09 26.30
C HIS A 88 -11.83 13.05 25.24
N SER A 89 -12.00 12.78 23.94
CA SER A 89 -11.63 13.70 22.88
C SER A 89 -12.55 14.92 22.77
N ILE A 90 -13.79 14.83 23.28
CA ILE A 90 -14.78 15.90 23.21
C ILE A 90 -14.70 16.74 24.50
N PRO A 91 -14.30 18.02 24.42
CA PRO A 91 -14.11 18.85 25.60
C PRO A 91 -15.44 19.22 26.27
N PHE A 92 -15.36 19.73 27.50
CA PHE A 92 -16.47 20.46 28.10
C PHE A 92 -16.74 21.75 27.32
N ASN A 93 -18.01 22.06 27.09
CA ASN A 93 -18.49 23.11 26.18
C ASN A 93 -17.83 23.05 24.78
N PRO A 94 -18.07 21.97 24.01
CA PRO A 94 -17.54 21.83 22.65
C PRO A 94 -18.14 22.90 21.72
N ILE A 95 -17.40 23.21 20.65
CA ILE A 95 -17.90 24.01 19.54
C ILE A 95 -18.75 23.07 18.69
N LEU A 96 -20.04 23.38 18.57
CA LEU A 96 -20.97 22.58 17.77
C LEU A 96 -20.71 22.80 16.27
N GLY A 97 -20.78 21.71 15.49
CA GLY A 97 -20.38 21.68 14.08
C GLY A 97 -18.89 21.44 13.82
N GLU A 98 -18.04 21.41 14.86
CA GLU A 98 -16.61 21.12 14.73
C GLU A 98 -16.27 19.63 14.92
N TYR A 99 -15.17 19.20 14.31
CA TYR A 99 -14.65 17.83 14.39
C TYR A 99 -13.45 17.71 15.34
N TYR A 100 -13.54 16.77 16.27
CA TYR A 100 -12.49 16.45 17.25
C TYR A 100 -11.85 15.09 16.95
N HIS A 101 -10.51 15.03 16.97
CA HIS A 101 -9.77 13.80 16.74
C HIS A 101 -10.09 12.74 17.82
N THR A 102 -10.72 11.64 17.42
CA THR A 102 -11.30 10.62 18.28
C THR A 102 -10.63 9.28 18.05
N HIS A 103 -10.48 8.48 19.10
CA HIS A 103 -9.89 7.15 19.00
C HIS A 103 -10.96 6.15 18.52
N PRO A 104 -10.60 5.11 17.73
CA PRO A 104 -11.55 4.04 17.42
C PRO A 104 -11.98 3.32 18.70
N GLY A 105 -13.28 3.17 18.90
CA GLY A 105 -13.87 2.75 20.17
C GLY A 105 -15.40 2.73 20.15
N VAL A 106 -16.00 2.35 21.27
CA VAL A 106 -17.45 2.51 21.55
C VAL A 106 -17.57 3.54 22.67
N TYR A 107 -18.49 4.48 22.50
CA TYR A 107 -18.75 5.60 23.40
C TYR A 107 -20.25 5.67 23.73
N GLU A 108 -20.60 6.05 24.96
CA GLU A 108 -21.97 6.38 25.36
C GLU A 108 -22.25 7.87 25.17
N PHE A 109 -23.50 8.23 24.83
CA PHE A 109 -23.91 9.64 24.71
C PHE A 109 -25.35 9.89 25.20
N GLU A 110 -25.63 11.14 25.54
CA GLU A 110 -26.94 11.67 25.91
C GLU A 110 -27.15 13.06 25.28
N TYR A 111 -28.27 13.25 24.58
CA TYR A 111 -28.68 14.50 23.94
C TYR A 111 -30.09 14.89 24.43
N PHE A 112 -30.21 16.06 25.06
CA PHE A 112 -31.47 16.56 25.60
C PHE A 112 -32.20 17.50 24.63
N ILE A 113 -33.47 17.19 24.36
CA ILE A 113 -34.39 18.03 23.59
C ILE A 113 -34.89 19.19 24.47
N ASN A 114 -35.24 18.87 25.72
CA ASN A 114 -35.78 19.75 26.75
C ASN A 114 -35.30 19.22 28.13
N PRO A 115 -35.64 19.85 29.27
CA PRO A 115 -35.16 19.40 30.60
C PRO A 115 -35.54 17.98 31.04
N TYR A 116 -36.45 17.31 30.31
CA TYR A 116 -37.00 16.00 30.69
C TYR A 116 -36.80 14.92 29.62
N ASP A 117 -36.96 15.25 28.34
CA ASP A 117 -36.85 14.30 27.22
C ASP A 117 -35.48 14.35 26.55
N TYR A 118 -34.88 13.18 26.35
CA TYR A 118 -33.56 13.03 25.75
C TYR A 118 -33.48 11.80 24.85
N TYR A 119 -32.48 11.77 23.97
CA TYR A 119 -32.02 10.58 23.29
C TYR A 119 -30.71 10.11 23.93
N TYR A 120 -30.52 8.80 24.02
CA TYR A 120 -29.29 8.21 24.53
C TYR A 120 -28.93 6.94 23.75
N GLY A 121 -27.69 6.49 23.94
CA GLY A 121 -27.25 5.19 23.45
C GLY A 121 -25.75 5.19 23.23
N THR A 122 -25.31 4.51 22.17
CA THR A 122 -23.88 4.37 21.86
C THR A 122 -23.55 4.80 20.44
N TYR A 123 -22.35 5.33 20.25
CA TYR A 123 -21.72 5.42 18.94
C TYR A 123 -20.39 4.64 18.93
N GLN A 124 -20.14 3.92 17.84
CA GLN A 124 -18.92 3.17 17.61
C GLN A 124 -18.21 3.75 16.40
N VAL A 125 -16.97 4.18 16.62
CA VAL A 125 -16.10 4.79 15.60
C VAL A 125 -15.07 3.76 15.15
N TYR A 126 -14.95 3.56 13.84
CA TYR A 126 -13.92 2.71 13.24
C TYR A 126 -12.94 3.56 12.41
N ILE A 127 -11.71 3.07 12.29
CA ILE A 127 -10.70 3.60 11.36
C ILE A 127 -10.58 2.69 10.14
N ASN A 128 -10.16 3.27 9.01
CA ASN A 128 -9.75 2.51 7.84
C ASN A 128 -8.25 2.25 7.94
N TRP A 129 -7.86 0.97 8.00
CA TRP A 129 -6.47 0.56 8.17
C TRP A 129 -5.64 0.79 6.90
N GLY A 130 -4.35 1.06 7.07
CA GLY A 130 -3.38 1.12 5.98
C GLY A 130 -3.09 -0.25 5.37
N GLY A 131 -2.70 -0.26 4.10
CA GLY A 131 -2.22 -1.45 3.41
C GLY A 131 -0.85 -1.90 3.91
N VAL A 132 -0.61 -3.21 3.91
CA VAL A 132 0.74 -3.77 4.11
C VAL A 132 1.60 -3.45 2.88
N GLY A 133 2.89 -3.17 3.08
CA GLY A 133 3.84 -2.95 2.00
C GLY A 133 4.00 -4.17 1.08
N GLY A 134 4.02 -3.93 -0.23
CA GLY A 134 4.21 -4.94 -1.27
C GLY A 134 5.68 -5.35 -1.45
N PRO A 135 5.95 -6.35 -2.31
CA PRO A 135 7.32 -6.74 -2.66
C PRO A 135 8.05 -5.61 -3.42
N HIS A 136 9.36 -5.76 -3.61
CA HIS A 136 10.19 -4.81 -4.39
C HIS A 136 10.15 -3.36 -3.85
N GLY A 137 9.85 -3.18 -2.56
CA GLY A 137 9.72 -1.87 -1.93
C GLY A 137 8.41 -1.13 -2.23
N GLU A 138 7.40 -1.76 -2.85
CA GLU A 138 6.11 -1.12 -3.13
C GLU A 138 5.42 -0.66 -1.83
N PRO A 139 5.10 0.63 -1.65
CA PRO A 139 4.46 1.11 -0.43
C PRO A 139 3.00 0.63 -0.34
N GLY A 140 2.55 0.35 0.88
CA GLY A 140 1.14 0.14 1.17
C GLY A 140 0.32 1.40 0.93
N TYR A 141 -0.99 1.25 0.69
CA TYR A 141 -1.91 2.38 0.59
C TYR A 141 -2.20 2.99 1.97
N ASP A 142 -2.30 4.31 2.07
CA ASP A 142 -2.76 4.96 3.30
C ASP A 142 -4.27 4.72 3.50
N GLY A 143 -4.67 4.51 4.75
CA GLY A 143 -6.06 4.49 5.18
C GLY A 143 -6.70 5.87 5.09
N VAL A 144 -7.95 5.91 4.63
CA VAL A 144 -8.74 7.15 4.52
C VAL A 144 -9.27 7.55 5.90
N ASP A 145 -9.13 8.83 6.26
CA ASP A 145 -9.64 9.36 7.52
C ASP A 145 -11.18 9.29 7.58
N THR A 146 -11.72 8.78 8.71
CA THR A 146 -13.17 8.62 8.95
C THR A 146 -13.74 9.83 9.67
N TYR A 147 -14.92 10.30 9.25
CA TYR A 147 -15.65 11.39 9.89
C TYR A 147 -17.05 10.94 10.32
N LEU A 148 -17.44 11.28 11.56
CA LEU A 148 -18.80 11.11 12.07
C LEU A 148 -19.26 12.43 12.73
N MET A 149 -20.30 13.04 12.17
CA MET A 149 -21.04 14.13 12.81
C MET A 149 -22.36 13.58 13.34
N LEU A 150 -22.60 13.69 14.65
CA LEU A 150 -23.89 13.37 15.26
C LEU A 150 -24.77 14.63 15.24
N ILE A 151 -25.74 14.69 14.34
CA ILE A 151 -26.62 15.86 14.18
C ILE A 151 -27.92 15.65 14.97
N ALA A 152 -28.20 16.59 15.88
CA ALA A 152 -29.35 16.61 16.75
C ALA A 152 -30.53 17.39 16.15
N ASP A 153 -31.74 16.83 16.24
CA ASP A 153 -33.01 17.46 15.86
C ASP A 153 -34.00 17.33 17.04
N PRO A 154 -34.73 18.38 17.44
CA PRO A 154 -35.84 18.28 18.40
C PRO A 154 -36.81 17.10 18.19
N ASN A 155 -36.95 16.61 16.96
CA ASN A 155 -37.83 15.50 16.57
C ASN A 155 -37.12 14.14 16.48
N GLY A 156 -35.78 14.08 16.55
CA GLY A 156 -35.01 12.87 16.28
C GLY A 156 -33.50 13.10 16.12
N TYR A 157 -32.94 12.46 15.09
CA TYR A 157 -31.53 12.51 14.73
C TYR A 157 -31.39 12.05 13.28
N HIS A 158 -30.28 12.43 12.65
CA HIS A 158 -29.89 11.92 11.34
C HIS A 158 -28.37 11.89 11.22
N GLU A 159 -27.85 10.89 10.53
CA GLU A 159 -26.49 10.92 10.00
C GLU A 159 -26.38 11.88 8.79
N HIS A 160 -25.19 12.02 8.23
CA HIS A 160 -24.88 12.95 7.13
C HIS A 160 -25.44 12.47 5.76
N GLY A 161 -26.77 12.36 5.66
CA GLY A 161 -27.50 12.00 4.43
C GLY A 161 -28.98 11.62 4.60
N ASP A 162 -29.87 12.54 4.21
CA ASP A 162 -31.21 12.35 3.62
C ASP A 162 -32.23 11.35 4.24
N SER A 163 -32.08 10.90 5.49
CA SER A 163 -33.05 9.98 6.13
C SER A 163 -33.38 10.31 7.59
N PHE A 164 -34.22 11.32 7.77
CA PHE A 164 -34.90 11.61 9.04
C PHE A 164 -35.68 10.38 9.56
N LYS A 165 -35.31 9.88 10.75
CA LYS A 165 -35.91 8.67 11.35
C LYS A 165 -36.79 9.07 12.54
N MET A 166 -38.10 8.87 12.40
CA MET A 166 -39.08 9.19 13.45
C MET A 166 -38.92 8.29 14.68
N SER A 167 -39.06 8.90 15.86
CA SER A 167 -39.02 8.25 17.18
C SER A 167 -39.95 7.03 17.33
N THR A 168 -39.39 5.83 17.27
CA THR A 168 -39.96 4.61 17.88
C THR A 168 -39.53 4.48 19.35
N ASN A 169 -40.27 3.69 20.15
CA ASN A 169 -39.84 3.34 21.51
C ASN A 169 -38.69 2.30 21.53
N GLU A 170 -38.48 1.61 20.40
CA GLU A 170 -37.43 0.62 20.20
C GLU A 170 -36.10 1.31 19.80
N PRO A 171 -34.93 0.78 20.23
CA PRO A 171 -33.64 1.29 19.79
C PRO A 171 -33.45 1.16 18.28
N ILE A 172 -33.12 2.26 17.61
CA ILE A 172 -32.78 2.28 16.18
C ILE A 172 -31.27 2.11 16.03
N VAL A 173 -30.85 1.30 15.07
CA VAL A 173 -29.44 1.12 14.69
C VAL A 173 -29.18 1.76 13.34
N ILE A 174 -28.18 2.63 13.31
CA ILE A 174 -27.55 3.23 12.14
C ILE A 174 -26.19 2.53 11.96
N GLU A 175 -25.84 2.09 10.75
CA GLU A 175 -24.52 1.55 10.46
C GLU A 175 -24.11 1.92 9.05
N GLN A 176 -22.98 2.61 8.91
CA GLN A 176 -22.45 3.03 7.62
C GLN A 176 -21.00 2.56 7.50
N LYS A 177 -20.71 1.83 6.41
CA LYS A 177 -19.41 1.24 6.10
C LYS A 177 -19.05 1.54 4.65
N THR A 178 -18.35 2.66 4.49
CA THR A 178 -17.87 3.23 3.22
C THR A 178 -16.49 3.84 3.45
N GLU A 179 -15.75 4.18 2.39
CA GLU A 179 -14.37 4.69 2.48
C GLU A 179 -14.21 5.94 3.37
N LYS A 180 -15.24 6.77 3.56
CA LYS A 180 -15.20 8.00 4.37
C LYS A 180 -16.04 7.94 5.65
N TYR A 181 -17.03 7.05 5.69
CA TYR A 181 -17.99 6.91 6.77
C TYR A 181 -17.99 5.46 7.23
N ASN A 182 -17.35 5.21 8.37
CA ASN A 182 -17.13 3.89 8.95
C ASN A 182 -17.49 3.95 10.44
N TYR A 183 -18.78 3.83 10.74
CA TYR A 183 -19.33 3.94 12.10
C TYR A 183 -20.63 3.16 12.28
N LYS A 184 -21.03 2.99 13.54
CA LYS A 184 -22.33 2.46 13.96
C LYS A 184 -22.89 3.33 15.09
N ILE A 185 -24.18 3.63 15.07
CA ILE A 185 -24.87 4.38 16.13
C ILE A 185 -26.10 3.59 16.56
N THR A 186 -26.33 3.47 17.87
CA THR A 186 -27.54 2.84 18.45
C THR A 186 -28.20 3.88 19.33
N ILE A 187 -29.46 4.23 19.06
CA ILE A 187 -30.13 5.36 19.72
C ILE A 187 -31.54 4.97 20.19
N GLN A 188 -31.87 5.33 21.43
CA GLN A 188 -33.20 5.16 22.01
C GLN A 188 -33.67 6.49 22.64
N LYS A 189 -34.99 6.72 22.68
CA LYS A 189 -35.58 7.84 23.40
C LYS A 189 -35.74 7.51 24.89
N GLY A 190 -35.33 8.43 25.76
CA GLY A 190 -35.43 8.35 27.20
C GLY A 190 -36.11 9.58 27.82
N ASN A 191 -36.39 9.47 29.12
CA ASN A 191 -36.92 10.57 29.92
C ASN A 191 -36.31 10.52 31.33
N VAL A 192 -36.03 11.67 31.95
CA VAL A 192 -35.35 11.74 33.27
C VAL A 192 -36.11 11.05 34.39
N ASN A 193 -37.43 10.89 34.25
CA ASN A 193 -38.28 10.19 35.21
C ASN A 193 -38.16 8.65 35.11
N THR A 194 -37.58 8.11 34.02
CA THR A 194 -37.42 6.65 33.80
C THR A 194 -35.97 6.18 33.85
N ARG A 195 -35.00 7.05 33.54
CA ARG A 195 -33.55 6.75 33.63
C ARG A 195 -32.80 8.03 34.04
N SER A 196 -32.00 7.93 35.10
CA SER A 196 -31.06 8.98 35.52
C SER A 196 -30.09 9.36 34.40
N ALA A 197 -29.77 10.65 34.30
CA ALA A 197 -28.91 11.19 33.27
C ALA A 197 -27.54 11.64 33.82
N HIS A 198 -26.57 11.79 32.92
CA HIS A 198 -25.22 12.24 33.25
C HIS A 198 -25.13 13.76 33.39
N ALA A 199 -24.06 14.24 34.05
CA ALA A 199 -23.78 15.66 34.15
C ALA A 199 -23.32 16.20 32.79
N PRO A 200 -24.00 17.23 32.22
CA PRO A 200 -23.77 17.61 30.83
C PRO A 200 -22.38 18.20 30.56
N LYS A 201 -21.81 17.87 29.40
CA LYS A 201 -20.64 18.57 28.83
C LYS A 201 -21.02 19.92 28.23
N TYR A 202 -22.20 20.01 27.63
CA TYR A 202 -22.76 21.23 27.05
C TYR A 202 -24.14 21.52 27.68
N LEU A 203 -24.40 22.77 28.04
CA LEU A 203 -25.70 23.25 28.49
C LEU A 203 -26.01 24.55 27.75
N LYS A 204 -27.24 24.68 27.25
CA LYS A 204 -27.71 25.90 26.59
C LYS A 204 -28.00 26.98 27.63
N ASN A 205 -27.30 28.11 27.51
CA ASN A 205 -27.51 29.33 28.30
C ASN A 205 -28.70 30.15 27.77
#